data_AF-A0A8T3MUG0-F1
#
_entry.id   AF-A0A8T3MUG0-F1
#
_cell.length_a   1.000
_cell.length_b   1.000
_cell.length_c   1.000
_cell.angle_alpha   90.00
_cell.angle_beta   90.00
_cell.angle_gamma   90.00
#
_symmetry.space_group_name_H-M   'P 1'
#
loop_
_entity.id
_entity.type
_entity.pdbx_description
1 polymer ?
#
loop_
_entity_poly.entity_id
_entity_poly.type
_entity_poly.pdbx_seq_one_letter_code
_entity_poly.pdbx_strand_id
1 'polypeptide(L)'
;GVADAFEAEFKKRGGNVVKHDAAPKTTTDYVSIMTAAKALNPESMYFGGVTATGGARILLAAQQAGLGDVPYVGPDGINDGSGETKDSFLNLAASAAKTSYSTLAGIGDFPGRAQFEADYKNEYKASPTGYAGTGFACAQVVINALERAGATSPKDPTALREAVRAAGTDTAAKYTTIVGDITFDANGDTSQKIVSIYSVDAAGANGKGDWKFETQVDYAAK
;
A
#
# COMPACT_ATOMS: atom_id res chain seq x y z
N GLY A 1 14.24 -5.35 -4.76
CA GLY A 1 13.16 -4.89 -3.86
C GLY A 1 12.31 -3.84 -4.57
N VAL A 2 11.35 -3.22 -3.89
CA VAL A 2 10.45 -2.23 -4.54
C VAL A 2 11.20 -1.00 -5.07
N ALA A 3 12.28 -0.57 -4.41
CA ALA A 3 13.16 0.49 -4.91
C ALA A 3 13.81 0.13 -6.26
N ASP A 4 14.35 -1.09 -6.39
CA ASP A 4 14.97 -1.55 -7.64
C ASP A 4 13.94 -1.64 -8.79
N ALA A 5 12.72 -2.11 -8.47
CA ALA A 5 11.63 -2.19 -9.44
C ALA A 5 11.19 -0.79 -9.90
N PHE A 6 11.06 0.16 -8.96
CA PHE A 6 10.78 1.55 -9.27
C PHE A 6 11.89 2.15 -10.14
N GLU A 7 13.16 1.98 -9.77
CA GLU A 7 14.28 2.53 -10.51
C GLU A 7 14.32 2.02 -11.96
N ALA A 8 14.16 0.71 -12.15
CA ALA A 8 14.15 0.08 -13.46
C ALA A 8 13.03 0.64 -14.34
N GLU A 9 11.80 0.73 -13.81
CA GLU A 9 10.66 1.24 -14.56
C GLU A 9 10.75 2.75 -14.80
N PHE A 10 11.26 3.53 -13.83
CA PHE A 10 11.45 4.97 -13.96
C PHE A 10 12.45 5.30 -15.07
N LYS A 11 13.60 4.60 -15.10
CA LYS A 11 14.59 4.73 -16.19
C LYS A 11 14.02 4.33 -17.54
N LYS A 12 13.27 3.22 -17.61
CA LYS A 12 12.61 2.78 -18.84
C LYS A 12 11.64 3.83 -19.39
N ARG A 13 11.02 4.62 -18.51
CA ARG A 13 10.12 5.73 -18.85
C ARG A 13 10.84 7.07 -19.12
N GLY A 14 12.17 7.05 -19.19
CA GLY A 14 12.99 8.24 -19.48
C GLY A 14 13.36 9.08 -18.26
N GLY A 15 13.04 8.61 -17.05
CA GLY A 15 13.44 9.25 -15.81
C GLY A 15 14.95 9.12 -15.55
N ASN A 16 15.53 10.12 -14.89
CA ASN A 16 16.94 10.13 -14.50
C ASN A 16 17.11 9.86 -13.01
N VAL A 17 17.92 8.86 -12.65
CA VAL A 17 18.19 8.49 -11.25
C VAL A 17 19.56 9.03 -10.88
N VAL A 18 19.57 10.18 -10.20
CA VAL A 18 20.81 10.87 -9.83
C VAL A 18 21.56 10.18 -8.68
N LYS A 19 20.86 9.40 -7.86
CA LYS A 19 21.41 8.65 -6.72
C LYS A 19 20.50 7.49 -6.32
N HIS A 20 21.11 6.38 -5.93
CA HIS A 20 20.46 5.27 -5.22
C HIS A 20 21.29 4.98 -3.97
N ASP A 21 20.66 4.97 -2.80
CA ASP A 21 21.29 4.57 -1.54
C ASP A 21 20.48 3.51 -0.82
N ALA A 22 21.17 2.76 0.03
CA ALA A 22 20.57 1.85 0.99
C ALA A 22 21.19 2.10 2.37
N ALA A 23 20.41 1.80 3.41
CA ALA A 23 20.86 1.86 4.80
C ALA A 23 20.46 0.57 5.52
N PRO A 24 21.30 0.07 6.46
CA PRO A 24 20.89 -1.00 7.36
C PRO A 24 19.59 -0.66 8.11
N LYS A 25 18.78 -1.68 8.44
CA LYS A 25 17.52 -1.50 9.20
C LYS A 25 17.73 -0.86 10.58
N THR A 26 18.95 -0.93 11.13
CA THR A 26 19.33 -0.33 12.41
C THR A 26 19.69 1.14 12.32
N THR A 27 19.76 1.72 11.11
CA THR A 27 20.10 3.13 10.92
C THR A 27 18.99 4.03 11.48
N THR A 28 19.40 4.97 12.34
CA THR A 28 18.50 5.94 12.98
C THR A 28 18.75 7.37 12.52
N ASP A 29 19.91 7.65 11.92
CA ASP A 29 20.30 8.95 11.37
C ASP A 29 20.54 8.84 9.86
N TYR A 30 19.89 9.72 9.10
CA TYR A 30 19.92 9.76 7.64
C TYR A 30 20.41 11.11 7.09
N VAL A 31 20.82 12.05 7.95
CA VAL A 31 21.15 13.44 7.55
C VAL A 31 22.32 13.48 6.56
N SER A 32 23.34 12.64 6.74
CA SER A 32 24.48 12.57 5.82
C SER A 32 24.06 12.11 4.42
N ILE A 33 23.20 11.09 4.33
CA ILE A 33 22.66 10.58 3.06
C ILE A 33 21.85 11.68 2.37
N MET A 34 20.98 12.38 3.11
CA MET A 34 20.14 13.46 2.56
C MET A 34 20.95 14.70 2.17
N THR A 35 22.03 15.02 2.89
CA THR A 35 22.95 16.11 2.54
C THR A 35 23.67 15.83 1.22
N ALA A 36 24.15 14.59 1.03
CA ALA A 36 24.74 14.17 -0.24
C ALA A 36 23.71 14.17 -1.38
N ALA A 37 22.47 13.75 -1.12
CA ALA A 37 21.39 13.82 -2.10
C ALA A 37 21.07 15.27 -2.51
N LYS A 38 21.04 16.22 -1.57
CA LYS A 38 20.77 17.63 -1.87
C LYS A 38 21.75 18.24 -2.86
N ALA A 39 23.02 17.85 -2.80
CA ALA A 39 24.05 18.35 -3.73
C ALA A 39 23.76 17.97 -5.19
N LEU A 40 22.87 17.00 -5.44
CA LEU A 40 22.45 16.54 -6.76
C LEU A 40 21.14 17.19 -7.24
N ASN A 41 20.54 18.08 -6.44
CA ASN A 41 19.31 18.80 -6.76
C ASN A 41 18.15 17.90 -7.25
N PRO A 42 17.71 16.91 -6.46
CA PRO A 42 16.66 15.98 -6.88
C PRO A 42 15.29 16.67 -6.98
N GLU A 43 14.51 16.30 -7.99
CA GLU A 43 13.14 16.79 -8.19
C GLU A 43 12.10 15.93 -7.45
N SER A 44 12.49 14.72 -7.02
CA SER A 44 11.68 13.83 -6.19
C SER A 44 12.57 12.83 -5.46
N MET A 45 12.06 12.24 -4.38
CA MET A 45 12.68 11.16 -3.64
C MET A 45 11.75 9.96 -3.63
N TYR A 46 12.27 8.77 -3.92
CA TYR A 46 11.53 7.52 -3.75
C TYR A 46 12.11 6.70 -2.61
N PHE A 47 11.26 6.27 -1.68
CA PHE A 47 11.62 5.37 -0.58
C PHE A 47 11.02 4.00 -0.81
N GLY A 48 11.86 2.96 -0.87
CA GLY A 48 11.41 1.58 -1.05
C GLY A 48 11.43 0.77 0.24
N GLY A 49 10.49 1.03 1.15
CA GLY A 49 10.37 0.28 2.40
C GLY A 49 9.07 0.56 3.15
N VAL A 50 9.07 0.26 4.45
CA VAL A 50 7.94 0.50 5.34
C VAL A 50 8.29 1.57 6.39
N THR A 51 7.30 2.09 7.11
CA THR A 51 7.51 3.04 8.22
C THR A 51 8.56 2.54 9.21
N ALA A 52 8.48 1.26 9.61
CA ALA A 52 9.40 0.64 10.57
C ALA A 52 10.87 0.60 10.09
N THR A 53 11.11 0.63 8.77
CA THR A 53 12.47 0.66 8.19
C THR A 53 12.98 2.07 7.93
N GLY A 54 12.38 3.09 8.56
CA GLY A 54 12.90 4.45 8.57
C GLY A 54 12.16 5.44 7.68
N GLY A 55 11.01 5.10 7.09
CA GLY A 55 10.28 5.97 6.15
C GLY A 55 10.10 7.40 6.66
N ALA A 56 9.56 7.57 7.88
CA ALA A 56 9.38 8.90 8.47
C ALA A 56 10.71 9.56 8.87
N ARG A 57 11.70 8.79 9.35
CA ARG A 57 13.02 9.31 9.77
C ARG A 57 13.81 9.87 8.59
N ILE A 58 13.74 9.21 7.44
CA ILE A 58 14.38 9.66 6.19
C ILE A 58 13.77 11.00 5.76
N LEU A 59 12.43 11.11 5.77
CA LEU A 59 11.76 12.36 5.42
C LEU A 59 12.12 13.51 6.38
N LEU A 60 12.15 13.25 7.68
CA LEU A 60 12.58 14.25 8.67
C LEU A 60 14.04 14.69 8.44
N ALA A 61 14.94 13.75 8.13
CA ALA A 61 16.31 14.08 7.76
C ALA A 61 16.39 14.86 6.43
N ALA A 62 15.53 14.57 5.46
CA ALA A 62 15.44 15.31 4.21
C ALA A 62 15.03 16.76 4.47
N GLN A 63 14.04 16.98 5.35
CA GLN A 63 13.66 18.32 5.79
C GLN A 63 14.84 19.07 6.45
N GLN A 64 15.58 18.41 7.36
CA GLN A 64 16.76 19.00 8.00
C GLN A 64 17.86 19.36 7.00
N ALA A 65 18.06 18.55 5.97
CA ALA A 65 19.00 18.84 4.89
C ALA A 65 18.51 19.99 3.98
N GLY A 66 17.24 20.39 4.04
CA GLY A 66 16.65 21.41 3.18
C GLY A 66 16.02 20.86 1.90
N LEU A 67 15.53 19.62 1.94
CA LEU A 67 14.76 18.94 0.89
C LEU A 67 13.28 18.77 1.28
N GLY A 68 12.80 19.49 2.30
CA GLY A 68 11.45 19.30 2.85
C GLY A 68 10.28 19.65 1.91
N ASP A 69 10.56 20.36 0.81
CA ASP A 69 9.57 20.67 -0.23
C ASP A 69 9.70 19.75 -1.47
N VAL A 70 10.69 18.84 -1.48
CA VAL A 70 10.83 17.83 -2.54
C VAL A 70 9.79 16.73 -2.34
N PRO A 71 9.03 16.33 -3.38
CA PRO A 71 8.08 15.22 -3.31
C PRO A 71 8.73 13.95 -2.76
N TYR A 72 8.07 13.32 -1.79
CA TYR A 72 8.52 12.09 -1.16
C TYR A 72 7.54 10.95 -1.47
N VAL A 73 7.95 10.03 -2.33
CA VAL A 73 7.08 8.96 -2.84
C VAL A 73 7.46 7.63 -2.19
N GLY A 74 6.48 6.85 -1.74
CA GLY A 74 6.70 5.52 -1.21
C GLY A 74 5.66 4.49 -1.67
N PRO A 75 5.88 3.21 -1.35
CA PRO A 75 4.92 2.15 -1.59
C PRO A 75 3.81 2.17 -0.53
N ASP A 76 2.98 1.13 -0.54
CA ASP A 76 1.94 0.83 0.43
C ASP A 76 2.47 0.77 1.87
N GLY A 77 3.75 0.42 2.02
CA GLY A 77 4.46 0.34 3.30
C GLY A 77 4.52 1.62 4.14
N ILE A 78 4.23 2.79 3.57
CA ILE A 78 4.10 4.06 4.31
C ILE A 78 2.63 4.51 4.47
N ASN A 79 1.68 3.83 3.84
CA ASN A 79 0.25 4.10 3.97
C ASN A 79 -0.36 3.20 5.06
N ASP A 80 0.09 3.42 6.30
CA ASP A 80 -0.19 2.57 7.45
C ASP A 80 -1.12 3.22 8.48
N GLY A 81 -1.74 4.35 8.12
CA GLY A 81 -2.71 5.06 8.95
C GLY A 81 -2.62 6.58 8.82
N SER A 82 -3.53 7.27 9.51
CA SER A 82 -3.53 8.73 9.59
C SER A 82 -2.54 9.24 10.63
N GLY A 83 -2.42 10.55 10.78
CA GLY A 83 -1.62 11.17 11.85
C GLY A 83 -2.15 10.90 13.26
N GLU A 84 -3.37 10.36 13.41
CA GLU A 84 -3.93 9.90 14.69
C GLU A 84 -3.53 8.46 15.03
N THR A 85 -3.12 7.67 14.03
CA THR A 85 -2.66 6.30 14.22
C THR A 85 -1.26 6.32 14.82
N LYS A 86 -1.13 5.87 16.08
CA LYS A 86 0.16 5.77 16.76
C LYS A 86 1.17 4.99 15.91
N ASP A 87 2.38 5.53 15.80
CA ASP A 87 3.52 4.93 15.08
C ASP A 87 3.33 4.80 13.55
N SER A 88 2.27 5.37 12.97
CA SER A 88 2.12 5.48 11.51
C SER A 88 3.14 6.44 10.91
N PHE A 89 3.35 6.36 9.59
CA PHE A 89 4.19 7.29 8.86
C PHE A 89 3.78 8.75 9.10
N LEU A 90 2.49 9.05 8.98
CA LEU A 90 1.96 10.41 9.15
C LEU A 90 2.07 10.88 10.61
N ASN A 91 1.89 9.99 11.58
CA ASN A 91 2.07 10.32 13.00
C ASN A 91 3.52 10.66 13.34
N LEU A 92 4.47 9.89 12.79
CA LEU A 92 5.90 10.06 13.06
C LEU A 92 6.50 11.25 12.29
N ALA A 93 6.08 11.47 11.04
CA ALA A 93 6.57 12.57 10.21
C ALA A 93 5.84 13.90 10.47
N ALA A 94 4.62 13.86 11.01
CA ALA A 94 3.79 15.02 11.28
C ALA A 94 3.71 15.97 10.06
N SER A 95 3.93 17.27 10.25
CA SER A 95 3.85 18.28 9.18
C SER A 95 4.90 18.10 8.08
N ALA A 96 5.96 17.33 8.30
CA ALA A 96 6.94 17.01 7.27
C ALA A 96 6.33 16.16 6.14
N ALA A 97 5.28 15.39 6.44
CA ALA A 97 4.61 14.50 5.50
C ALA A 97 3.85 15.21 4.37
N LYS A 98 3.69 16.54 4.42
CA LYS A 98 2.86 17.32 3.48
C LYS A 98 3.19 17.10 1.98
N THR A 99 4.43 16.71 1.66
CA THR A 99 4.90 16.45 0.27
C THR A 99 4.86 14.97 -0.11
N SER A 100 4.26 14.13 0.74
CA SER A 100 4.33 12.69 0.58
C SER A 100 3.22 12.15 -0.31
N TYR A 101 3.58 11.12 -1.08
CA TYR A 101 2.69 10.34 -1.92
C TYR A 101 2.92 8.86 -1.64
N SER A 102 1.86 8.07 -1.71
CA SER A 102 1.96 6.61 -1.61
C SER A 102 1.25 5.91 -2.76
N THR A 103 1.72 4.70 -3.09
CA THR A 103 1.13 3.83 -4.11
C THR A 103 0.74 2.51 -3.49
N LEU A 104 -0.50 2.07 -3.71
CA LEU A 104 -1.00 0.77 -3.22
C LEU A 104 -1.38 -0.10 -4.41
N ALA A 105 -0.84 -1.32 -4.45
CA ALA A 105 -1.28 -2.35 -5.39
C ALA A 105 -2.63 -2.93 -4.92
N GLY A 106 -3.70 -2.19 -5.19
CA GLY A 106 -5.06 -2.51 -4.76
C GLY A 106 -6.04 -1.45 -5.26
N ILE A 107 -7.32 -1.76 -5.14
CA ILE A 107 -8.40 -0.85 -5.53
C ILE A 107 -8.74 0.05 -4.35
N GLY A 108 -8.44 1.32 -4.50
CA GLY A 108 -8.78 2.37 -3.54
C GLY A 108 -10.19 2.92 -3.72
N ASP A 109 -10.75 2.93 -4.93
CA ASP A 109 -12.10 3.41 -5.21
C ASP A 109 -12.96 2.34 -5.90
N PHE A 110 -14.11 2.03 -5.28
CA PHE A 110 -15.03 0.96 -5.70
C PHE A 110 -16.49 1.33 -5.36
N PRO A 111 -17.49 0.82 -6.11
CA PRO A 111 -18.89 1.27 -6.00
C PRO A 111 -19.55 1.16 -4.60
N GLY A 112 -19.03 0.29 -3.73
CA GLY A 112 -19.50 0.09 -2.35
C GLY A 112 -18.68 0.79 -1.26
N ARG A 113 -17.71 1.63 -1.63
CA ARG A 113 -16.71 2.17 -0.69
C ARG A 113 -17.30 2.96 0.46
N ALA A 114 -18.23 3.88 0.20
CA ALA A 114 -18.82 4.71 1.25
C ALA A 114 -19.55 3.87 2.31
N GLN A 115 -20.26 2.82 1.88
CA GLN A 115 -20.92 1.90 2.81
C GLN A 115 -19.90 1.07 3.58
N PHE A 116 -18.88 0.53 2.91
CA PHE A 116 -17.79 -0.19 3.56
C PHE A 116 -17.09 0.65 4.63
N GLU A 117 -16.78 1.92 4.34
CA GLU A 117 -16.17 2.85 5.29
C GLU A 117 -17.07 3.12 6.50
N ALA A 118 -18.38 3.29 6.27
CA ALA A 118 -19.36 3.47 7.34
C ALA A 118 -19.46 2.24 8.25
N ASP A 119 -19.54 1.03 7.66
CA ASP A 119 -19.61 -0.23 8.39
C ASP A 119 -18.32 -0.49 9.17
N TYR A 120 -17.16 -0.26 8.54
CA TYR A 120 -15.85 -0.39 9.19
C TYR A 120 -15.73 0.54 10.39
N LYS A 121 -16.14 1.81 10.25
CA LYS A 121 -16.12 2.78 11.35
C LYS A 121 -17.09 2.40 12.47
N ASN A 122 -18.26 1.86 12.12
CA ASN A 122 -19.21 1.39 13.12
C ASN A 122 -18.66 0.19 13.91
N GLU A 123 -18.02 -0.77 13.24
CA GLU A 123 -17.48 -1.96 13.89
C GLU A 123 -16.21 -1.64 14.70
N TYR A 124 -15.21 -1.02 14.06
CA TYR A 124 -13.86 -0.90 14.62
C TYR A 124 -13.59 0.44 15.30
N LYS A 125 -14.52 1.39 15.22
CA LYS A 125 -14.36 2.76 15.77
C LYS A 125 -13.12 3.49 15.24
N ALA A 126 -12.69 3.13 14.04
CA ALA A 126 -11.54 3.69 13.33
C ALA A 126 -11.87 3.81 11.84
N SER A 127 -11.17 4.66 11.12
CA SER A 127 -11.23 4.68 9.65
C SER A 127 -10.50 3.46 9.07
N PRO A 128 -10.96 2.91 7.94
CA PRO A 128 -10.20 1.86 7.25
C PRO A 128 -8.86 2.40 6.76
N THR A 129 -7.82 1.58 6.87
CA THR A 129 -6.53 1.83 6.19
C THR A 129 -6.63 1.46 4.71
N GLY A 130 -5.63 1.83 3.91
CA GLY A 130 -5.59 1.46 2.49
C GLY A 130 -5.63 -0.06 2.21
N TYR A 131 -5.35 -0.89 3.21
CA TYR A 131 -5.42 -2.35 3.10
C TYR A 131 -6.80 -2.94 3.39
N ALA A 132 -7.72 -2.19 4.01
CA ALA A 132 -8.94 -2.75 4.57
C ALA A 132 -9.87 -3.35 3.50
N GLY A 133 -10.06 -2.65 2.37
CA GLY A 133 -10.91 -3.13 1.28
C GLY A 133 -10.38 -4.42 0.64
N THR A 134 -9.08 -4.45 0.32
CA THR A 134 -8.42 -5.66 -0.20
C THR A 134 -8.43 -6.81 0.81
N GLY A 135 -8.20 -6.51 2.10
CA GLY A 135 -8.29 -7.50 3.18
C GLY A 135 -9.68 -8.12 3.29
N PHE A 136 -10.73 -7.31 3.18
CA PHE A 136 -12.11 -7.79 3.13
C PHE A 136 -12.36 -8.68 1.91
N ALA A 137 -11.87 -8.27 0.73
CA ALA A 137 -11.96 -9.08 -0.47
C ALA A 137 -11.26 -10.45 -0.34
N CYS A 138 -10.08 -10.49 0.28
CA CYS A 138 -9.39 -11.74 0.60
C CYS A 138 -10.22 -12.65 1.51
N ALA A 139 -10.90 -12.10 2.52
CA ALA A 139 -11.80 -12.87 3.36
C ALA A 139 -12.98 -13.45 2.56
N GLN A 140 -13.58 -12.68 1.65
CA GLN A 140 -14.64 -13.15 0.77
C GLN A 140 -14.19 -14.30 -0.14
N VAL A 141 -12.96 -14.25 -0.68
CA VAL A 141 -12.36 -15.34 -1.47
C VAL A 141 -12.23 -16.62 -0.62
N VAL A 142 -11.71 -16.50 0.61
CA VAL A 142 -11.55 -17.64 1.52
C VAL A 142 -12.91 -18.23 1.93
N ILE A 143 -13.91 -17.39 2.22
CA ILE A 143 -15.27 -17.84 2.56
C ILE A 143 -15.89 -18.59 1.38
N ASN A 144 -15.78 -18.08 0.15
CA ASN A 144 -16.27 -18.77 -1.03
C ASN A 144 -15.61 -20.14 -1.23
N ALA A 145 -14.29 -20.24 -1.01
CA ALA A 145 -13.58 -21.51 -1.08
C ALA A 145 -14.07 -22.49 0.00
N LEU A 146 -14.35 -22.01 1.21
CA LEU A 146 -14.93 -22.80 2.30
C LEU A 146 -16.33 -23.32 1.96
N GLU A 147 -17.19 -22.50 1.36
CA GLU A 147 -18.54 -22.91 0.95
C GLU A 147 -18.49 -24.01 -0.12
N ARG A 148 -17.66 -23.84 -1.16
CA ARG A 148 -17.48 -24.85 -2.22
C ARG A 148 -16.90 -26.15 -1.68
N ALA A 149 -15.93 -26.06 -0.78
CA ALA A 149 -15.35 -27.23 -0.10
C ALA A 149 -16.38 -27.93 0.80
N GLY A 150 -17.19 -27.16 1.54
CA GLY A 150 -18.25 -27.70 2.39
C GLY A 150 -19.30 -28.46 1.60
N ALA A 151 -19.63 -28.00 0.39
CA ALA A 151 -20.56 -28.68 -0.52
C ALA A 151 -20.08 -30.08 -0.95
N THR A 152 -18.78 -30.40 -0.83
CA THR A 152 -18.26 -31.76 -1.09
C THR A 152 -18.40 -32.71 0.11
N SER A 153 -18.97 -32.25 1.23
CA SER A 153 -19.16 -33.03 2.46
C SER A 153 -17.88 -33.76 2.94
N PRO A 154 -16.78 -33.03 3.22
CA PRO A 154 -15.53 -33.62 3.67
C PRO A 154 -15.72 -34.37 5.00
N LYS A 155 -15.07 -35.53 5.12
CA LYS A 155 -15.30 -36.47 6.24
C LYS A 155 -14.55 -36.13 7.52
N ASP A 156 -13.50 -35.31 7.41
CA ASP A 156 -12.64 -34.92 8.52
C ASP A 156 -11.95 -33.56 8.23
N PRO A 157 -11.28 -32.95 9.23
CA PRO A 157 -10.59 -31.66 9.05
C PRO A 157 -9.48 -31.67 8.01
N THR A 158 -8.81 -32.80 7.77
CA THR A 158 -7.78 -32.92 6.73
C THR A 158 -8.42 -32.87 5.36
N ALA A 159 -9.48 -33.66 5.12
CA ALA A 159 -10.25 -33.63 3.89
C ALA A 159 -10.84 -32.24 3.62
N LEU A 160 -11.32 -31.55 4.66
CA LEU A 160 -11.81 -30.17 4.55
C LEU A 160 -10.68 -29.22 4.11
N ARG A 161 -9.51 -29.27 4.77
CA ARG A 161 -8.35 -28.44 4.41
C ARG A 161 -7.94 -28.63 2.95
N GLU A 162 -7.88 -29.88 2.49
CA GLU A 162 -7.49 -30.18 1.12
C GLU A 162 -8.54 -29.70 0.12
N ALA A 163 -9.84 -29.86 0.43
CA ALA A 163 -10.93 -29.34 -0.38
C ALA A 163 -10.92 -27.81 -0.45
N VAL A 164 -10.67 -27.11 0.67
CA VAL A 164 -10.54 -25.65 0.72
C VAL A 164 -9.35 -25.19 -0.11
N ARG A 165 -8.19 -25.86 -0.02
CA ARG A 165 -7.04 -25.54 -0.86
C ARG A 165 -7.35 -25.72 -2.33
N ALA A 166 -7.96 -26.84 -2.72
CA ALA A 166 -8.33 -27.12 -4.10
C ALA A 166 -9.32 -26.07 -4.63
N ALA A 167 -10.35 -25.73 -3.86
CA ALA A 167 -11.29 -24.68 -4.22
C ALA A 167 -10.57 -23.31 -4.32
N GLY A 168 -9.82 -22.92 -3.30
CA GLY A 168 -9.12 -21.62 -3.25
C GLY A 168 -8.04 -21.41 -4.31
N THR A 169 -7.58 -22.48 -4.96
CA THR A 169 -6.56 -22.44 -6.04
C THR A 169 -7.11 -22.82 -7.41
N ASP A 170 -8.43 -22.95 -7.53
CA ASP A 170 -9.11 -23.23 -8.79
C ASP A 170 -9.03 -22.00 -9.71
N THR A 171 -8.16 -22.06 -10.72
CA THR A 171 -7.94 -20.97 -11.68
C THR A 171 -9.13 -20.74 -12.62
N ALA A 172 -10.11 -21.64 -12.65
CA ALA A 172 -11.36 -21.43 -13.38
C ALA A 172 -12.41 -20.68 -12.53
N ALA A 173 -12.17 -20.53 -11.22
CA ALA A 173 -13.08 -19.84 -10.33
C ALA A 173 -13.01 -18.32 -10.52
N LYS A 174 -14.18 -17.69 -10.36
CA LYS A 174 -14.36 -16.25 -10.31
C LYS A 174 -14.97 -15.89 -8.96
N TYR A 175 -14.36 -14.92 -8.28
CA TYR A 175 -14.77 -14.48 -6.95
C TYR A 175 -15.35 -13.07 -7.04
N THR A 176 -16.61 -12.90 -6.69
CA THR A 176 -17.23 -11.56 -6.58
C THR A 176 -16.97 -11.01 -5.18
N THR A 177 -16.25 -9.89 -5.12
CA THR A 177 -15.83 -9.25 -3.87
C THR A 177 -16.29 -7.80 -3.81
N ILE A 178 -16.09 -7.13 -2.66
CA ILE A 178 -16.42 -5.72 -2.48
C ILE A 178 -15.62 -4.81 -3.42
N VAL A 179 -14.40 -5.22 -3.78
CA VAL A 179 -13.54 -4.51 -4.74
C VAL A 179 -13.76 -4.99 -6.18
N GLY A 180 -14.88 -5.67 -6.45
CA GLY A 180 -15.22 -6.21 -7.76
C GLY A 180 -14.79 -7.66 -7.94
N ASP A 181 -14.84 -8.11 -9.19
CA ASP A 181 -14.56 -9.50 -9.53
C ASP A 181 -13.06 -9.79 -9.58
N ILE A 182 -12.65 -10.92 -9.01
CA ILE A 182 -11.25 -11.38 -8.94
C ILE A 182 -11.16 -12.79 -9.50
N THR A 183 -10.14 -13.03 -10.32
CA THR A 183 -9.66 -14.38 -10.66
C THR A 183 -8.16 -14.47 -10.34
N PHE A 184 -7.61 -15.68 -10.36
CA PHE A 184 -6.19 -15.93 -10.14
C PHE A 184 -5.59 -16.73 -11.29
N ASP A 185 -4.36 -16.41 -11.66
CA ASP A 185 -3.61 -17.21 -12.62
C ASP A 185 -2.95 -18.44 -11.96
N ALA A 186 -2.20 -19.22 -12.74
CA ALA A 186 -1.54 -20.44 -12.27
C ALA A 186 -0.44 -20.19 -11.20
N ASN A 187 0.05 -18.96 -11.08
CA ASN A 187 1.01 -18.55 -10.04
C ASN A 187 0.30 -18.01 -8.79
N GLY A 188 -1.02 -17.86 -8.83
CA GLY A 188 -1.82 -17.23 -7.77
C GLY A 188 -1.86 -15.70 -7.88
N ASP A 189 -1.42 -15.13 -9.00
CA ASP A 189 -1.50 -13.68 -9.19
C ASP A 189 -2.94 -13.28 -9.50
N THR A 190 -3.40 -12.24 -8.80
CA THR A 190 -4.73 -11.67 -9.01
C THR A 190 -4.87 -11.06 -10.41
N SER A 191 -6.06 -11.19 -11.00
CA SER A 191 -6.46 -10.48 -12.22
C SER A 191 -6.56 -8.97 -12.03
N GLN A 192 -6.66 -8.51 -10.78
CA GLN A 192 -6.69 -7.09 -10.46
C GLN A 192 -5.29 -6.49 -10.58
N LYS A 193 -5.04 -5.73 -11.64
CA LYS A 193 -3.77 -5.04 -11.90
C LYS A 193 -3.89 -3.53 -11.67
N ILE A 194 -4.64 -3.14 -10.63
CA ILE A 194 -4.89 -1.74 -10.30
C ILE A 194 -3.87 -1.27 -9.25
N VAL A 195 -3.34 -0.06 -9.46
CA VAL A 195 -2.54 0.66 -8.47
C VAL A 195 -3.23 1.97 -8.13
N SER A 196 -3.59 2.16 -6.87
CA SER A 196 -4.12 3.41 -6.34
C SER A 196 -3.01 4.33 -5.85
N ILE A 197 -3.22 5.63 -6.04
CA ILE A 197 -2.27 6.70 -5.71
C ILE A 197 -2.93 7.61 -4.69
N TYR A 198 -2.18 7.92 -3.64
CA TYR A 198 -2.61 8.77 -2.54
C TYR A 198 -1.62 9.93 -2.35
N SER A 199 -2.15 11.07 -1.94
CA SER A 199 -1.37 12.20 -1.43
C SER A 199 -1.71 12.44 0.04
N VAL A 200 -0.92 13.27 0.71
CA VAL A 200 -1.24 13.69 2.09
C VAL A 200 -2.19 14.90 2.05
N ASP A 201 -3.33 14.76 2.71
CA ASP A 201 -4.18 15.88 3.12
C ASP A 201 -3.79 16.33 4.53
N ALA A 202 -3.10 17.46 4.63
CA ALA A 202 -2.64 18.01 5.91
C ALA A 202 -3.80 18.45 6.83
N ALA A 203 -4.98 18.74 6.29
CA ALA A 203 -6.15 19.11 7.09
C ALA A 203 -6.89 17.88 7.65
N GLY A 204 -6.65 16.70 7.05
CA GLY A 204 -7.23 15.43 7.47
C GLY A 204 -6.88 15.05 8.91
N ALA A 205 -7.68 14.14 9.49
CA ALA A 205 -7.52 13.63 10.85
C ALA A 205 -7.29 14.73 11.90
N ASN A 206 -8.19 15.72 11.95
CA ASN A 206 -8.13 16.86 12.87
C ASN A 206 -6.83 17.68 12.75
N GLY A 207 -6.34 17.87 11.52
CA GLY A 207 -5.10 18.62 11.24
C GLY A 207 -3.81 17.85 11.54
N LYS A 208 -3.88 16.54 11.79
CA LYS A 208 -2.70 15.67 11.97
C LYS A 208 -2.23 15.01 10.67
N GLY A 209 -3.00 15.17 9.60
CA GLY A 209 -2.70 14.58 8.29
C GLY A 209 -3.45 13.27 8.07
N ASP A 210 -4.00 13.10 6.88
CA ASP A 210 -4.60 11.84 6.42
C ASP A 210 -4.20 11.53 4.98
N TRP A 211 -4.38 10.28 4.55
CA TRP A 211 -4.18 9.87 3.17
C TRP A 211 -5.40 10.19 2.33
N LYS A 212 -5.23 11.04 1.33
CA LYS A 212 -6.25 11.38 0.35
C LYS A 212 -6.06 10.54 -0.90
N PHE A 213 -7.10 9.81 -1.31
CA PHE A 213 -7.12 9.14 -2.61
C PHE A 213 -7.09 10.19 -3.72
N GLU A 214 -6.18 10.02 -4.68
CA GLU A 214 -6.08 10.89 -5.85
C GLU A 214 -6.64 10.21 -7.09
N THR A 215 -6.17 9.00 -7.37
CA THR A 215 -6.56 8.26 -8.57
C THR A 215 -6.17 6.79 -8.45
N GLN A 216 -6.58 5.98 -9.41
CA GLN A 216 -6.07 4.64 -9.59
C GLN A 216 -5.87 4.34 -11.07
N VAL A 217 -4.85 3.53 -11.36
CA VAL A 217 -4.46 3.16 -12.72
C VAL A 217 -4.65 1.66 -12.88
N ASP A 218 -5.43 1.27 -13.89
CA ASP A 218 -5.55 -0.12 -14.31
C ASP A 218 -4.45 -0.46 -15.32
N TYR A 219 -3.55 -1.37 -14.94
CA TYR A 219 -2.48 -1.87 -15.79
C TYR A 219 -2.86 -3.13 -16.58
N ALA A 220 -4.05 -3.70 -16.39
CA ALA A 220 -4.56 -4.75 -17.27
C ALA A 220 -5.04 -4.19 -18.62
N ALA A 221 -5.40 -2.90 -18.65
CA ALA A 221 -5.91 -2.21 -19.82
C ALA A 221 -4.84 -1.51 -20.69
N LYS A 222 -3.55 -1.66 -20.37
CA LYS A 222 -2.41 -1.01 -21.04
C LYS A 222 -1.48 -2.02 -21.68
#